data_AF-A0A414LHX4-F1
#
_entry.id   AF-A0A414LHX4-F1
#
_cell.length_a   1.000
_cell.length_b   1.000
_cell.length_c   1.000
_cell.angle_alpha   90.00
_cell.angle_beta   90.00
_cell.angle_gamma   90.00
#
_symmetry.space_group_name_H-M   'P 1'
#
loop_
_entity.id
_entity.type
_entity.pdbx_description
1 polymer ?
#
loop_
_entity_poly.entity_id
_entity_poly.type
_entity_poly.pdbx_seq_one_letter_code
_entity_poly.pdbx_strand_id
1 'polypeptide(L)'
;MNDVKKTFDTINKIVADWDPLGVGETIAEDEYAGYIPEIIQVMKNDQSLFEYLSQILANELGSGFDSTDMKHVEGLKSICDKIIRAYMEI
;
A
#
# COMPACT_ATOMS: atom_id res chain seq x y z
N MET A 1 4.15 17.47 15.30
CA MET A 1 3.55 16.22 15.86
C MET A 1 2.32 15.75 15.07
N ASN A 2 1.73 16.57 14.19
CA ASN A 2 0.54 16.20 13.41
C ASN A 2 0.83 15.51 12.07
N ASP A 3 2.00 15.73 11.45
CA ASP A 3 2.24 15.28 10.06
C ASP A 3 2.49 13.77 9.96
N VAL A 4 3.12 13.17 10.98
CA VAL A 4 3.36 11.72 11.03
C VAL A 4 2.03 10.96 11.13
N LYS A 5 1.13 11.40 12.02
CA LYS A 5 -0.19 10.79 12.17
C LYS A 5 -1.03 11.00 10.90
N LYS A 6 -1.03 12.22 10.34
CA LYS A 6 -1.73 12.52 9.08
C LYS A 6 -1.21 11.66 7.92
N THR A 7 0.10 11.45 7.83
CA THR A 7 0.73 10.56 6.84
C THR A 7 0.28 9.12 7.02
N PHE A 8 0.33 8.62 8.26
CA PHE A 8 -0.16 7.28 8.58
C PHE A 8 -1.62 7.10 8.19
N ASP A 9 -2.51 7.96 8.67
CA ASP A 9 -3.95 7.85 8.46
C ASP A 9 -4.30 7.92 6.95
N THR A 10 -3.61 8.81 6.21
CA THR A 10 -3.83 8.97 4.76
C THR A 10 -3.41 7.72 3.99
N ILE A 11 -2.23 7.17 4.28
CA ILE A 11 -1.74 5.97 3.59
C ILE A 11 -2.55 4.75 4.00
N ASN A 12 -2.92 4.62 5.28
CA ASN A 12 -3.76 3.52 5.75
C ASN A 12 -5.10 3.49 5.01
N LYS A 13 -5.72 4.66 4.82
CA LYS A 13 -6.94 4.77 4.03
C LYS A 13 -6.76 4.27 2.60
N ILE A 14 -5.67 4.67 1.93
CA ILE A 14 -5.41 4.25 0.54
C ILE A 14 -5.24 2.72 0.43
N VAL A 15 -4.54 2.11 1.38
CA VAL A 15 -4.31 0.66 1.40
C VAL A 15 -5.59 -0.09 1.77
N ALA A 16 -6.38 0.44 2.71
CA ALA A 16 -7.67 -0.12 3.09
C ALA A 16 -8.72 -0.03 1.96
N ASP A 17 -8.75 1.08 1.22
CA ASP A 17 -9.62 1.27 0.04
C ASP A 17 -9.22 0.36 -1.13
N TRP A 18 -7.92 0.01 -1.22
CA TRP A 18 -7.43 -0.92 -2.24
C TRP A 18 -7.89 -2.36 -1.99
N ASP A 19 -7.89 -2.79 -0.72
CA ASP A 19 -8.42 -4.07 -0.26
C ASP A 19 -8.06 -5.27 -1.16
N PRO A 20 -6.76 -5.63 -1.27
CA PRO A 20 -6.32 -6.71 -2.15
C PRO A 20 -6.90 -8.09 -1.81
N LEU A 21 -7.45 -8.28 -0.61
CA LEU A 21 -8.08 -9.52 -0.18
C LEU A 21 -9.61 -9.49 -0.24
N GLY A 22 -10.23 -8.33 -0.48
CA GLY A 22 -11.68 -8.18 -0.49
C GLY A 22 -12.33 -8.42 0.88
N VAL A 23 -11.63 -8.09 1.97
CA VAL A 23 -12.10 -8.32 3.35
C VAL A 23 -13.05 -7.21 3.84
N GLY A 24 -13.12 -6.09 3.12
CA GLY A 24 -13.92 -4.91 3.43
C GLY A 24 -13.19 -3.88 4.28
N GLU A 25 -13.53 -2.60 4.09
CA GLU A 25 -12.85 -1.42 4.64
C GLU A 25 -12.58 -1.54 6.15
N THR A 26 -13.55 -1.97 6.95
CA THR A 26 -13.38 -2.07 8.42
C THR A 26 -12.31 -3.07 8.84
N ILE A 27 -12.19 -4.21 8.15
CA ILE A 27 -11.15 -5.20 8.45
C ILE A 27 -9.82 -4.74 7.87
N ALA A 28 -9.85 -4.21 6.66
CA ALA A 28 -8.68 -3.71 5.95
C ALA A 28 -7.97 -2.57 6.70
N GLU A 29 -8.72 -1.65 7.33
CA GLU A 29 -8.18 -0.55 8.13
C GLU A 29 -7.33 -1.02 9.31
N ASP A 30 -7.66 -2.15 9.93
CA ASP A 30 -6.95 -2.70 11.09
C ASP A 30 -5.82 -3.65 10.66
N GLU A 31 -6.11 -4.60 9.77
CA GLU A 31 -5.14 -5.59 9.30
C GLU A 31 -3.98 -4.96 8.52
N TYR A 32 -4.25 -3.98 7.66
CA TYR A 32 -3.21 -3.35 6.84
C TYR A 32 -2.43 -2.25 7.56
N ALA A 33 -2.92 -1.78 8.71
CA ALA A 33 -2.24 -0.79 9.54
C ALA A 33 -0.81 -1.24 9.93
N GLY A 34 -0.59 -2.55 10.04
CA GLY A 34 0.72 -3.14 10.35
C GLY A 34 1.80 -2.87 9.29
N TYR A 35 1.42 -2.65 8.03
CA TYR A 35 2.35 -2.42 6.92
C TYR A 35 2.71 -0.94 6.74
N ILE A 36 1.88 -0.03 7.23
CA ILE A 36 2.00 1.42 6.99
C ILE A 36 3.34 2.01 7.45
N PRO A 37 3.91 1.63 8.62
CA PRO A 37 5.20 2.18 9.05
C PRO A 37 6.33 1.94 8.05
N GLU A 38 6.36 0.78 7.40
CA GLU A 38 7.39 0.44 6.42
C GLU A 38 7.10 1.08 5.07
N ILE A 39 5.82 1.14 4.64
CA ILE A 39 5.41 1.90 3.45
C ILE A 39 5.90 3.35 3.53
N ILE A 40 5.74 4.00 4.69
CA ILE A 40 6.22 5.37 4.91
C ILE A 40 7.74 5.49 4.75
N GLN A 41 8.50 4.46 5.14
CA GLN A 41 9.96 4.47 5.01
C GLN A 41 10.40 4.35 3.56
N VAL A 42 9.73 3.49 2.78
CA VAL A 42 10.15 3.14 1.40
C VAL A 42 9.48 3.99 0.32
N MET A 43 8.36 4.66 0.59
CA MET A 43 7.56 5.39 -0.42
C MET A 43 8.27 6.54 -1.14
N LYS A 44 9.43 6.99 -0.64
CA LYS A 44 10.25 8.01 -1.32
C LYS A 44 11.05 7.45 -2.50
N ASN A 45 11.03 6.14 -2.68
CA ASN A 45 11.62 5.43 -3.79
C ASN A 45 10.56 4.53 -4.42
N ASP A 46 10.11 4.89 -5.62
CA ASP A 46 9.04 4.19 -6.35
C ASP A 46 9.32 2.69 -6.50
N GLN A 47 10.58 2.32 -6.77
CA GLN A 47 11.00 0.93 -6.93
C GLN A 47 10.92 0.18 -5.60
N SER A 48 11.41 0.77 -4.51
CA SER A 48 11.35 0.15 -3.18
C SER A 48 9.91 0.00 -2.68
N LEU A 49 9.04 0.97 -2.95
CA LEU A 49 7.61 0.86 -2.63
C LEU A 49 6.95 -0.28 -3.40
N PHE A 50 7.20 -0.35 -4.71
CA PHE A 50 6.66 -1.42 -5.55
C PHE A 50 7.14 -2.80 -5.08
N GLU A 51 8.43 -2.95 -4.83
CA GLU A 51 9.02 -4.21 -4.33
C GLU A 51 8.41 -4.63 -2.99
N TYR A 52 8.28 -3.69 -2.05
CA TYR A 52 7.73 -3.97 -0.73
C TYR A 52 6.26 -4.41 -0.81
N LEU A 53 5.41 -3.66 -1.52
CA LEU A 53 4.01 -4.02 -1.68
C LEU A 53 3.82 -5.33 -2.47
N SER A 54 4.67 -5.56 -3.49
CA SER A 54 4.68 -6.83 -4.23
C SER A 54 5.01 -8.01 -3.31
N GLN A 55 5.95 -7.83 -2.37
CA GLN A 55 6.32 -8.87 -1.42
C GLN A 55 5.18 -9.18 -0.45
N ILE A 56 4.50 -8.15 0.07
CA ILE A 56 3.33 -8.31 0.95
C ILE A 56 2.24 -9.12 0.24
N LEU A 57 1.87 -8.72 -0.98
CA LEU A 57 0.82 -9.39 -1.74
C LEU A 57 1.14 -10.86 -2.05
N ALA A 58 2.38 -11.13 -2.49
CA ALA A 58 2.78 -12.46 -2.93
C ALA A 58 3.04 -13.42 -1.76
N ASN A 59 3.62 -12.94 -0.66
CA ASN A 59 4.20 -13.82 0.37
C ASN A 59 3.51 -13.73 1.73
N GLU A 60 2.89 -12.60 2.07
CA GLU A 60 2.31 -12.39 3.40
C GLU A 60 0.79 -12.51 3.39
N LEU A 61 0.14 -11.85 2.43
CA LEU A 61 -1.31 -11.85 2.30
C LEU A 61 -1.85 -13.06 1.50
N GLY A 62 -1.00 -13.68 0.69
CA GLY A 62 -1.42 -14.76 -0.20
C GLY A 62 -2.52 -14.34 -1.19
N SER A 63 -2.47 -13.09 -1.68
CA SER A 63 -3.55 -12.47 -2.47
C SER A 63 -3.68 -13.05 -3.89
N GLY A 64 -2.79 -13.97 -4.29
CA GLY A 64 -2.68 -14.45 -5.67
C GLY A 64 -2.03 -13.45 -6.61
N PHE A 65 -1.32 -12.44 -6.08
CA PHE A 65 -0.54 -11.51 -6.90
C PHE A 65 0.54 -12.26 -7.69
N ASP A 66 0.71 -11.85 -8.94
CA ASP A 66 1.67 -12.42 -9.89
C ASP A 66 2.44 -11.28 -10.53
N SER A 67 3.74 -11.19 -10.23
CA SER A 67 4.62 -10.16 -10.78
C SER A 67 4.90 -10.31 -12.28
N THR A 68 4.50 -11.44 -12.88
CA THR A 68 4.58 -11.70 -14.32
C THR A 68 3.28 -11.36 -15.05
N ASP A 69 2.16 -11.19 -14.33
CA ASP A 69 0.90 -10.72 -14.89
C ASP A 69 0.92 -9.18 -15.00
N MET A 70 0.84 -8.69 -16.24
CA MET A 70 0.86 -7.26 -16.54
C MET A 70 -0.28 -6.48 -15.86
N LYS A 71 -1.47 -7.06 -15.72
CA LYS A 71 -2.60 -6.40 -15.06
C LYS A 71 -2.36 -6.26 -13.57
N HIS A 72 -1.77 -7.26 -12.94
CA HIS A 72 -1.40 -7.20 -11.53
C HIS A 72 -0.33 -6.13 -11.30
N VAL A 73 0.70 -6.11 -12.15
CA VAL A 73 1.77 -5.09 -12.10
C VAL A 73 1.22 -3.68 -12.31
N GLU A 74 0.35 -3.47 -13.30
CA GLU A 74 -0.28 -2.16 -13.56
C GLU A 74 -1.17 -1.72 -12.40
N GLY A 75 -1.97 -2.64 -11.85
CA GLY A 75 -2.78 -2.38 -10.66
C GLY A 75 -1.92 -1.93 -9.47
N LEU A 76 -0.84 -2.64 -9.20
CA LEU A 76 0.07 -2.31 -8.10
C LEU A 76 0.78 -0.97 -8.32
N LYS A 77 1.23 -0.67 -9.54
CA LYS A 77 1.81 0.64 -9.89
C LYS A 77 0.82 1.78 -9.64
N SER A 78 -0.46 1.60 -9.98
CA SER A 78 -1.49 2.59 -9.71
C SER A 78 -1.64 2.89 -8.21
N ILE A 79 -1.51 1.88 -7.36
CA ILE A 79 -1.53 2.06 -5.90
C ILE A 79 -0.28 2.78 -5.40
N CYS A 80 0.90 2.42 -5.91
CA CYS A 80 2.15 3.11 -5.59
C CYS A 80 2.03 4.61 -5.92
N ASP A 81 1.53 4.94 -7.12
CA ASP A 81 1.32 6.32 -7.55
C ASP A 81 0.37 7.09 -6.62
N LYS A 82 -0.71 6.45 -6.15
CA LYS A 82 -1.66 7.08 -5.20
C LYS A 82 -0.99 7.40 -3.87
N ILE A 83 -0.21 6.46 -3.32
CA ILE A 83 0.52 6.64 -2.06
C ILE A 83 1.51 7.80 -2.18
N ILE A 84 2.32 7.81 -3.24
CA ILE A 84 3.35 8.84 -3.46
C ILE A 84 2.70 10.21 -3.64
N ARG A 85 1.64 10.32 -4.45
CA ARG A 85 0.89 11.58 -4.64
C ARG A 85 0.31 12.09 -3.34
N ALA A 86 -0.37 11.22 -2.59
CA ALA A 86 -0.95 11.62 -1.31
C ALA A 86 0.11 12.12 -0.32
N TYR A 87 1.28 11.48 -0.27
CA TYR A 87 2.39 11.95 0.57
C TYR A 87 2.92 13.33 0.15
N MET A 88 3.01 13.62 -1.16
CA MET A 88 3.47 14.92 -1.66
C MET A 88 2.50 16.08 -1.35
N GLU A 89 1.25 15.77 -1.06
CA GLU A 89 0.19 16.75 -0.78
C GLU A 89 0.00 17.02 0.73
N ILE A 90 0.70 16.30 1.60
CA ILE A 90 0.56 16.40 3.07
C ILE A 90 1.31 17.59 3.65
#